data_AF-A0A525W6P7-F1
#
_entry.id   AF-A0A525W6P7-F1
#
_cell.length_a   1.000
_cell.length_b   1.000
_cell.length_c   1.000
_cell.angle_alpha   90.00
_cell.angle_beta   90.00
_cell.angle_gamma   90.00
#
_symmetry.space_group_name_H-M   'P 1'
#
loop_
_entity.id
_entity.type
_entity.pdbx_description
1 polymer ?
#
loop_
_entity_poly.entity_id
_entity_poly.type
_entity_poly.pdbx_seq_one_letter_code
_entity_poly.pdbx_strand_id
1 'polypeptide(L)'
;MKVLCLGDIMGEPGRRAVARAVPRLVAQHRIDAVIANGENLAGGFGVTPELAEELFDTGISVITTGNHAWDKKEAIDYFAREPRLLRPANYPAGVPGNGSVVIETANQRLISLHQPPTQPHFLFLTITCA
;
A
#
# COMPACT_ATOMS: atom_id res chain seq x y z
N MET A 1 3.47 -19.59 0.67
CA MET A 1 3.46 -18.13 0.46
C MET A 1 2.83 -17.50 1.70
N LYS A 2 3.48 -16.50 2.28
CA LYS A 2 3.02 -15.75 3.45
C LYS A 2 2.97 -14.27 3.09
N VAL A 3 1.79 -13.70 3.24
CA VAL A 3 1.57 -12.27 3.03
C VAL A 3 1.24 -11.64 4.37
N LEU A 4 1.89 -10.52 4.69
CA LEU A 4 1.57 -9.71 5.85
C LEU A 4 0.72 -8.52 5.38
N CYS A 5 -0.52 -8.44 5.87
CA CYS A 5 -1.38 -7.29 5.64
C CYS A 5 -1.38 -6.40 6.88
N LEU A 6 -1.06 -5.13 6.71
CA LEU A 6 -1.11 -4.11 7.73
C LEU A 6 -2.33 -3.23 7.47
N GLY A 7 -3.11 -2.98 8.53
CA GLY A 7 -4.16 -1.96 8.49
C GLY A 7 -3.58 -0.56 8.39
N ASP A 8 -4.43 0.44 8.62
CA ASP A 8 -4.12 1.85 8.45
C ASP A 8 -2.88 2.29 9.23
N ILE A 9 -1.89 2.80 8.50
CA ILE A 9 -0.71 3.42 9.07
C ILE A 9 -1.04 4.89 9.37
N MET A 10 -1.24 5.18 10.65
CA MET A 10 -1.64 6.50 11.12
C MET A 10 -0.45 7.40 11.42
N GLY A 11 -0.17 8.37 10.53
CA GLY A 11 0.78 9.45 10.77
C GLY A 11 2.20 8.99 11.12
N GLU A 12 2.95 9.89 11.77
CA GLU A 12 4.31 9.61 12.22
C GLU A 12 4.42 8.43 13.20
N PRO A 13 3.51 8.26 14.18
CA PRO A 13 3.58 7.11 15.09
C PRO A 13 3.45 5.77 14.36
N GLY A 14 2.54 5.68 13.37
CA GLY A 14 2.35 4.51 12.53
C GLY A 14 3.59 4.19 11.71
N ARG A 15 4.15 5.18 11.02
CA ARG A 15 5.38 4.99 10.21
C ARG A 15 6.56 4.53 11.06
N ARG A 16 6.75 5.12 12.25
CA ARG A 16 7.78 4.68 13.20
C ARG A 16 7.56 3.27 13.74
N ALA A 17 6.31 2.83 13.90
CA ALA A 17 6.02 1.46 14.27
C ALA A 17 6.40 0.50 13.14
N VAL A 18 6.01 0.83 11.90
CA VAL A 18 6.32 0.07 10.69
C VAL A 18 7.82 -0.07 10.49
N ALA A 19 8.58 1.03 10.50
CA ALA A 19 10.03 1.02 10.30
C ALA A 19 10.78 0.14 11.31
N ARG A 20 10.27 0.01 12.53
CA ARG A 20 10.87 -0.85 13.57
C ARG A 20 10.41 -2.31 13.50
N ALA A 21 9.16 -2.56 13.13
CA ALA A 21 8.54 -3.87 13.24
C ALA A 21 8.64 -4.68 11.93
N VAL A 22 8.38 -4.06 10.78
CA VAL A 22 8.23 -4.79 9.50
C VAL A 22 9.49 -5.56 9.11
N PRO A 23 10.70 -4.97 9.10
CA PRO A 23 11.91 -5.74 8.75
C PRO A 23 12.12 -6.97 9.65
N ARG A 24 11.82 -6.84 10.95
CA ARG A 24 11.94 -7.93 11.92
C ARG A 24 10.89 -9.02 11.68
N LEU A 25 9.64 -8.64 11.45
CA LEU A 25 8.54 -9.57 11.17
C LEU A 25 8.76 -10.34 9.86
N VAL A 26 9.24 -9.64 8.82
CA VAL A 26 9.59 -10.24 7.53
C VAL A 26 10.64 -11.33 7.73
N ALA A 27 11.74 -11.02 8.43
CA ALA A 27 12.80 -11.97 8.72
C ALA A 27 12.32 -13.15 9.58
N GLN A 28 11.64 -12.87 10.70
CA GLN A 28 11.19 -13.88 11.65
C GLN A 28 10.19 -14.86 11.05
N HIS A 29 9.25 -14.37 10.25
CA HIS A 29 8.15 -15.18 9.73
C HIS A 29 8.38 -15.66 8.31
N ARG A 30 9.45 -15.22 7.64
CA ARG A 30 9.73 -15.46 6.21
C ARG A 30 8.54 -15.00 5.35
N ILE A 31 8.19 -13.72 5.50
CA ILE A 31 7.11 -13.09 4.73
C ILE A 31 7.58 -12.85 3.29
N ASP A 32 6.74 -13.20 2.33
CA ASP A 32 7.03 -13.09 0.89
C ASP A 32 6.63 -11.73 0.31
N ALA A 33 5.60 -11.09 0.88
CA ALA A 33 5.11 -9.77 0.50
C ALA A 33 4.44 -9.09 1.70
N VAL A 34 4.59 -7.76 1.78
CA VAL A 34 3.95 -6.93 2.80
C VAL A 34 3.04 -5.93 2.10
N ILE A 35 1.78 -5.86 2.52
CA ILE A 35 0.78 -4.94 1.98
C ILE A 35 0.30 -4.07 3.12
N ALA A 36 0.20 -2.76 2.92
CA ALA A 36 -0.22 -1.83 3.96
C ALA A 36 -1.25 -0.81 3.45
N ASN A 37 -2.18 -0.38 4.31
CA ASN A 37 -3.00 0.79 4.03
C ASN A 37 -2.25 2.07 4.47
N GLY A 38 -1.94 2.93 3.52
CA GLY A 38 -1.23 4.20 3.69
C GLY A 38 -2.11 5.43 3.48
N GLU A 39 -3.44 5.34 3.66
CA GLU A 39 -4.31 6.50 3.41
C GLU A 39 -4.16 7.64 4.43
N ASN A 40 -3.51 7.40 5.59
CA ASN A 40 -3.44 8.33 6.72
C ASN A 40 -2.01 8.75 7.09
N LEU A 41 -1.07 8.71 6.14
CA LEU A 41 0.35 8.97 6.40
C LEU A 41 0.62 10.46 6.67
N ALA A 42 0.07 11.35 5.88
CA ALA A 42 0.49 12.75 5.84
C ALA A 42 -0.29 13.62 6.84
N GLY A 43 0.11 13.55 8.11
CA GLY A 43 -0.57 14.28 9.20
C GLY A 43 -1.94 13.70 9.54
N GLY A 44 -2.14 12.42 9.28
CA GLY A 44 -3.39 11.70 9.53
C GLY A 44 -4.31 11.59 8.32
N PHE A 45 -4.00 12.26 7.20
CA PHE A 45 -4.83 12.25 5.99
C PHE A 45 -3.97 12.32 4.72
N GLY A 46 -4.15 11.37 3.83
CA GLY A 46 -3.45 11.25 2.55
C GLY A 46 -2.03 10.72 2.65
N VAL A 47 -1.37 10.70 1.49
CA VAL A 47 -0.01 10.22 1.26
C VAL A 47 0.76 11.25 0.45
N THR A 48 2.05 11.41 0.71
CA THR A 48 2.97 12.15 -0.17
C THR A 48 3.98 11.17 -0.77
N PRO A 49 4.63 11.53 -1.90
CA PRO A 49 5.66 10.68 -2.51
C PRO A 49 6.74 10.28 -1.50
N GLU A 50 7.23 11.24 -0.71
CA GLU A 50 8.31 11.01 0.24
C GLU A 50 7.91 10.00 1.32
N LEU A 51 6.66 10.06 1.80
CA LEU A 51 6.16 9.14 2.83
C LEU A 51 5.84 7.75 2.27
N ALA A 52 5.45 7.66 1.01
CA ALA A 52 5.27 6.37 0.34
C ALA A 52 6.61 5.67 0.12
N GLU A 53 7.63 6.39 -0.37
CA GLU A 53 8.99 5.87 -0.51
C GLU A 53 9.57 5.45 0.85
N GLU A 54 9.38 6.26 1.91
CA GLU A 54 9.79 5.90 3.28
C GLU A 54 9.24 4.52 3.68
N LEU A 55 7.97 4.22 3.34
CA LEU A 55 7.36 2.93 3.63
C LEU A 55 7.89 1.80 2.75
N PHE A 56 8.09 2.04 1.46
CA PHE A 56 8.67 1.04 0.56
C PHE A 56 10.07 0.62 1.02
N ASP A 57 10.88 1.56 1.52
CA ASP A 57 12.21 1.30 2.09
C ASP A 57 12.18 0.39 3.33
N THR A 58 11.04 0.27 4.01
CA THR A 58 10.86 -0.66 5.14
C THR A 58 10.59 -2.10 4.71
N GLY A 59 10.42 -2.35 3.41
CA GLY A 59 10.06 -3.65 2.86
C GLY A 59 8.56 -3.82 2.60
N ILE A 60 7.77 -2.75 2.63
CA ILE A 60 6.40 -2.78 2.11
C ILE A 60 6.45 -3.01 0.60
N SER A 61 5.67 -3.96 0.11
CA SER A 61 5.63 -4.35 -1.30
C SER A 61 4.59 -3.55 -2.08
N VAL A 62 3.43 -3.29 -1.45
CA VAL A 62 2.32 -2.52 -2.03
C VAL A 62 1.67 -1.66 -0.96
N ILE A 63 1.38 -0.41 -1.32
CA ILE A 63 0.62 0.51 -0.50
C ILE A 63 -0.77 0.63 -1.13
N THR A 64 -1.78 0.31 -0.34
CA THR A 64 -3.18 0.62 -0.65
C THR A 64 -3.58 1.94 -0.02
N THR A 65 -4.62 2.57 -0.54
CA THR A 65 -5.20 3.80 0.03
C THR A 65 -6.71 3.67 0.22
N GLY A 66 -7.40 4.77 0.52
CA GLY A 66 -8.83 4.78 0.71
C GLY A 66 -9.45 6.10 0.29
N ASN A 67 -10.37 6.62 1.10
CA ASN A 67 -11.06 7.87 0.80
C ASN A 67 -10.14 9.10 0.87
N HIS A 68 -9.01 8.99 1.58
CA HIS A 68 -8.02 10.07 1.70
C HIS A 68 -6.94 10.07 0.60
N ALA A 69 -7.08 9.24 -0.45
CA ALA A 69 -6.09 9.11 -1.52
C ALA A 69 -5.67 10.46 -2.15
N TRP A 70 -6.59 11.43 -2.24
CA TRP A 70 -6.38 12.68 -2.98
C TRP A 70 -6.15 13.90 -2.09
N ASP A 71 -6.00 13.72 -0.78
CA ASP A 71 -5.91 14.83 0.17
C ASP A 71 -4.59 15.63 0.07
N LYS A 72 -3.59 15.08 -0.63
CA LYS A 72 -2.33 15.77 -0.95
C LYS A 72 -2.22 15.95 -2.45
N LYS A 73 -1.92 17.18 -2.89
CA LYS A 73 -1.87 17.52 -4.32
C LYS A 73 -0.78 16.74 -5.05
N GLU A 74 0.33 16.51 -4.35
CA GLU A 74 1.49 15.77 -4.81
C GLU A 74 1.18 14.29 -5.06
N ALA A 75 0.13 13.74 -4.41
CA ALA A 75 -0.27 12.35 -4.58
C ALA A 75 -0.76 12.06 -5.99
N ILE A 76 -1.47 12.99 -6.63
CA ILE A 76 -2.13 12.80 -7.94
C ILE A 76 -1.11 12.36 -9.00
N ASP A 77 -0.02 13.11 -9.10
CA ASP A 77 1.07 12.85 -10.05
C ASP A 77 1.84 11.58 -9.72
N TYR A 78 1.93 11.24 -8.44
CA TYR A 78 2.67 10.09 -7.96
C TYR A 78 1.91 8.78 -8.19
N PHE A 79 0.58 8.78 -8.01
CA PHE A 79 -0.28 7.66 -8.40
C PHE A 79 -0.10 7.24 -9.86
N ALA A 80 0.14 8.19 -10.77
CA ALA A 80 0.41 7.89 -12.17
C ALA A 80 1.77 7.22 -12.42
N ARG A 81 2.75 7.43 -11.54
CA ARG A 81 4.15 7.02 -11.73
C ARG A 81 4.54 5.79 -10.93
N GLU A 82 3.85 5.50 -9.82
CA GLU A 82 4.15 4.38 -8.93
C GLU A 82 3.02 3.32 -8.97
N PRO A 83 3.18 2.22 -9.73
CA PRO A 83 2.18 1.18 -9.84
C PRO A 83 1.85 0.44 -8.55
N ARG A 84 2.77 0.44 -7.56
CA ARG A 84 2.59 -0.22 -6.26
C ARG A 84 1.80 0.63 -5.27
N LEU A 85 1.48 1.89 -5.60
CA LEU A 85 0.56 2.72 -4.84
C LEU A 85 -0.84 2.62 -5.46
N LEU A 86 -1.73 1.89 -4.78
CA LEU A 86 -3.08 1.63 -5.26
C LEU A 86 -4.08 2.65 -4.73
N ARG A 87 -4.96 3.08 -5.64
CA ARG A 87 -6.19 3.83 -5.33
C ARG A 87 -7.39 2.88 -5.37
N PRO A 88 -8.56 3.28 -4.85
CA PRO A 88 -9.76 2.44 -4.93
C PRO A 88 -10.15 2.12 -6.39
N ALA A 89 -10.41 0.84 -6.71
CA ALA A 89 -10.63 0.43 -8.10
C ALA A 89 -11.88 1.04 -8.76
N ASN A 90 -12.85 1.50 -7.95
CA ASN A 90 -14.13 2.04 -8.42
C ASN A 90 -14.09 3.50 -8.93
N TYR A 91 -12.92 4.14 -8.98
CA TYR A 91 -12.80 5.42 -9.66
C TYR A 91 -13.05 5.31 -11.17
N PRO A 92 -13.68 6.32 -11.80
CA PRO A 92 -13.92 6.32 -13.25
C PRO A 92 -12.64 6.17 -14.07
N ALA A 93 -12.80 5.75 -15.33
CA ALA A 93 -11.70 5.75 -16.28
C ALA A 93 -11.09 7.16 -16.45
N GLY A 94 -9.77 7.23 -16.61
CA GLY A 94 -9.04 8.49 -16.74
C GLY A 94 -8.55 9.10 -15.42
N VAL A 95 -8.96 8.57 -14.27
CA VAL A 95 -8.39 8.94 -12.97
C VAL A 95 -6.98 8.35 -12.84
N PRO A 96 -5.94 9.13 -12.48
CA PRO A 96 -4.58 8.66 -12.34
C PRO A 96 -4.41 7.45 -11.41
N GLY A 97 -3.44 6.60 -11.72
CA GLY A 97 -3.06 5.45 -10.91
C GLY A 97 -3.97 4.23 -11.01
N ASN A 98 -3.59 3.21 -10.25
CA ASN A 98 -4.05 1.85 -10.45
C ASN A 98 -4.99 1.38 -9.34
N GLY A 99 -6.01 0.59 -9.70
CA GLY A 99 -6.85 -0.14 -8.74
C GLY A 99 -6.30 -1.52 -8.38
N SER A 100 -5.25 -1.96 -9.07
CA SER A 100 -4.65 -3.28 -8.94
C SER A 100 -3.21 -3.28 -9.41
N VAL A 101 -2.41 -4.21 -8.91
CA VAL A 101 -1.02 -4.43 -9.37
C VAL A 101 -0.68 -5.92 -9.33
N VAL A 102 0.19 -6.35 -10.23
CA VAL A 102 0.86 -7.65 -10.16
C VAL A 102 2.29 -7.41 -9.68
N ILE A 103 2.68 -8.04 -8.58
CA ILE A 103 4.04 -7.99 -8.06
C ILE A 103 4.67 -9.38 -8.11
N GLU A 104 5.99 -9.42 -8.31
CA GLU A 104 6.79 -10.62 -8.14
C GLU A 104 7.35 -10.65 -6.71
N THR A 105 7.13 -11.76 -6.00
CA THR A 105 7.69 -11.96 -4.66
C THR A 105 9.16 -12.34 -4.72
N ALA A 106 9.85 -12.25 -3.58
CA ALA A 106 11.24 -12.71 -3.46
C ALA A 106 11.48 -14.18 -3.90
N ASN A 107 10.42 -15.00 -3.92
CA ASN A 107 10.44 -16.40 -4.34
C ASN A 107 9.89 -16.61 -5.77
N GLN A 108 9.92 -15.57 -6.61
CA GLN A 108 9.50 -15.59 -8.02
C GLN A 108 8.04 -15.99 -8.26
N ARG A 109 7.18 -15.82 -7.25
CA ARG A 109 5.74 -16.04 -7.40
C ARG A 109 5.06 -14.72 -7.70
N LEU A 110 4.16 -14.73 -8.67
CA LEU A 110 3.34 -13.58 -9.01
C LEU A 110 2.13 -13.50 -8.08
N ILE A 111 1.92 -12.31 -7.51
CA ILE A 111 0.73 -11.98 -6.74
C ILE A 111 0.01 -10.85 -7.46
N SER A 112 -1.24 -11.10 -7.86
CA SER A 112 -2.14 -10.02 -8.26
C SER A 112 -2.92 -9.52 -7.04
N LEU A 113 -2.87 -8.21 -6.84
CA LEU A 113 -3.57 -7.48 -5.79
C LEU A 113 -4.63 -6.58 -6.41
N HIS A 114 -5.86 -6.69 -5.92
CA HIS A 114 -6.95 -5.78 -6.27
C HIS A 114 -7.42 -5.03 -5.04
N GLN A 115 -7.45 -3.71 -5.14
CA GLN A 115 -8.03 -2.83 -4.14
C GLN A 115 -9.53 -2.61 -4.46
N PRO A 116 -10.46 -3.10 -3.63
CA PRO A 116 -11.88 -2.98 -3.85
C PRO A 116 -12.39 -1.54 -3.69
N PRO A 117 -13.67 -1.29 -4.02
CA PRO A 117 -14.31 0.00 -3.79
C PRO A 117 -14.18 0.44 -2.32
N THR A 118 -14.04 1.75 -2.09
CA THR A 118 -13.93 2.33 -0.74
C THR A 118 -15.07 1.85 0.17
N GLN A 119 -14.71 1.17 1.25
CA GLN A 119 -15.51 1.02 2.46
C GLN A 119 -14.70 1.69 3.59
N PRO A 120 -15.32 2.45 4.50
CA PRO A 120 -14.59 3.43 5.30
C PRO A 120 -13.55 2.88 6.28
N HIS A 121 -13.42 1.55 6.49
CA HIS A 121 -12.55 1.02 7.56
C HIS A 121 -11.90 -0.35 7.29
N PHE A 122 -12.00 -0.90 6.08
CA PHE A 122 -11.53 -2.28 5.84
C PHE A 122 -10.71 -2.43 4.56
N LEU A 123 -9.44 -2.81 4.75
CA LEU A 123 -8.58 -3.35 3.72
C LEU A 123 -9.09 -4.74 3.30
N PHE A 124 -9.99 -4.77 2.32
CA PHE A 124 -10.27 -6.01 1.59
C PHE A 124 -9.25 -6.14 0.48
N LEU A 125 -8.50 -7.24 0.43
CA LEU A 125 -7.52 -7.50 -0.63
C LEU A 125 -7.86 -8.83 -1.27
N THR A 126 -8.03 -8.83 -2.58
CA THR A 126 -8.04 -10.08 -3.33
C THR A 126 -6.62 -10.38 -3.76
N ILE A 127 -6.04 -11.44 -3.19
CA ILE A 127 -4.70 -11.92 -3.48
C ILE A 127 -4.85 -13.20 -4.29
N THR A 128 -4.42 -13.19 -5.55
CA THR A 128 -4.38 -14.39 -6.39
C THR A 128 -2.95 -14.75 -6.73
N CYS A 129 -2.61 -16.03 -6.56
CA CYS A 129 -1.36 -16.61 -7.04
C CYS A 129 -1.59 -17.11 -8.46
N ALA A 130 -0.69 -16.76 -9.39
CA ALA A 130 -0.55 -17.47 -10.66
C ALA A 130 0.42 -18.65 -10.51
#